data_AF-A0A2P6QGZ4-F1
#
_entry.id   AF-A0A2P6QGZ4-F1
#
_cell.length_a   1.000
_cell.length_b   1.000
_cell.length_c   1.000
_cell.angle_alpha   90.00
_cell.angle_beta   90.00
_cell.angle_gamma   90.00
#
_symmetry.space_group_name_H-M   'P 1'
#
loop_
_entity.id
_entity.type
_entity.pdbx_description
1 polymer ?
#
loop_
_entity_poly.entity_id
_entity_poly.type
_entity_poly.pdbx_seq_one_letter_code
_entity_poly.pdbx_strand_id
1 'polypeptide(L)' 'MTDEADNGVDGGNTIDRVKVGSRRVRADWWTGSNKAVLLLQGQFAERKAVIVTAFDEGTRDQPYRHYLVAGVSKYPSKVI' A
#
# COMPACT_ATOMS: atom_id res chain seq x y z
N MET A 1 1.35 36.36 -9.69
CA MET A 1 -0.10 36.33 -9.46
C MET A 1 -0.63 35.08 -10.12
N THR A 2 -0.50 33.87 -9.59
CA THR A 2 -0.12 33.31 -8.26
C THR A 2 0.56 31.97 -8.60
N ASP A 3 1.79 31.74 -8.17
CA ASP A 3 2.16 31.04 -6.93
C ASP A 3 1.70 29.58 -6.88
N GLU A 4 2.70 28.74 -6.62
CA GLU A 4 2.77 27.29 -6.50
C GLU A 4 1.51 26.58 -5.98
N ALA A 5 1.17 25.47 -6.62
CA ALA A 5 0.63 24.31 -5.93
C ALA A 5 1.58 23.14 -6.21
N ASP A 6 2.66 23.13 -5.45
CA ASP A 6 3.35 21.90 -5.05
C ASP A 6 2.27 20.85 -4.75
N ASN A 7 2.15 19.84 -5.61
CA ASN A 7 1.46 18.62 -5.22
C ASN A 7 2.39 17.93 -4.22
N GLY A 8 2.37 18.47 -3.00
CA GLY A 8 2.93 17.85 -1.82
C GLY A 8 2.33 16.48 -1.75
N VAL A 9 3.10 15.49 -2.23
CA VAL A 9 2.88 14.09 -1.93
C VAL A 9 3.20 13.99 -0.45
N ASP A 10 2.23 14.40 0.36
CA ASP A 10 2.29 14.37 1.80
C ASP A 10 2.65 12.96 2.19
N GLY A 11 3.87 12.81 2.70
CA GLY A 11 4.43 11.61 3.29
C GLY A 11 3.70 11.20 4.57
N GLY A 12 2.38 11.14 4.53
CA GLY A 12 1.53 10.71 5.61
C GLY A 12 1.33 9.21 5.59
N ASN A 13 2.32 8.42 6.02
CA ASN A 13 1.98 7.14 6.65
C ASN A 13 1.73 7.37 8.15
N THR A 14 0.65 8.10 8.44
CA THR A 14 -0.01 8.07 9.74
C THR A 14 -0.98 6.91 9.67
N ILE A 15 -0.71 5.80 10.36
CA ILE A 15 -1.67 4.71 10.44
C ILE A 15 -2.87 5.18 11.29
N ASP A 16 -3.81 5.83 10.63
CA ASP A 16 -5.24 6.03 10.92
C ASP A 16 -5.60 6.16 12.41
N ARG A 17 -5.04 7.17 13.08
CA ARG A 17 -5.47 7.54 14.43
C ARG A 17 -6.76 8.37 14.37
N VAL A 18 -7.90 7.73 14.12
CA VAL A 18 -9.19 8.35 14.45
C VAL A 18 -9.51 8.07 15.92
N LYS A 19 -9.52 9.11 16.75
CA LYS A 19 -9.97 9.00 18.15
C LYS A 19 -11.49 9.11 18.19
N VAL A 20 -12.20 7.98 18.08
CA VAL A 20 -13.63 7.89 18.40
C VAL A 20 -13.76 7.39 19.85
N GLY A 21 -13.92 8.32 20.79
CA GLY A 21 -14.01 8.00 22.22
C GLY A 21 -12.71 7.42 22.81
N SER A 22 -12.81 6.85 24.01
CA SER A 22 -11.66 6.27 24.75
C SER A 22 -11.11 4.96 24.16
N ARG A 23 -11.44 4.60 22.91
CA ARG A 23 -10.90 3.43 22.21
C ARG A 23 -10.42 3.81 20.80
N ARG A 24 -9.16 3.45 20.49
CA ARG A 24 -8.61 3.56 19.13
C ARG A 24 -9.09 2.36 18.34
N VAL A 25 -9.84 2.58 17.26
CA VAL A 25 -10.31 1.53 16.36
C VAL A 25 -9.65 1.75 14.99
N ARG A 26 -9.02 0.69 14.44
CA ARG A 26 -8.51 0.70 13.06
C ARG A 26 -9.58 0.14 12.16
N ALA A 27 -10.31 1.00 11.47
CA ALA A 27 -11.42 0.60 10.61
C ALA A 27 -10.92 0.09 9.23
N ASP A 28 -9.77 0.55 8.78
CA ASP A 28 -9.22 0.36 7.43
C ASP A 28 -8.02 -0.62 7.40
N TRP A 29 -7.86 -1.49 8.40
CA TRP A 29 -6.60 -2.18 8.72
C TRP A 29 -5.91 -2.97 7.58
N TRP A 30 -6.60 -3.31 6.50
CA TRP A 30 -6.06 -4.10 5.37
C TRP A 30 -5.97 -3.37 4.03
N THR A 31 -6.66 -2.25 3.81
CA THR A 31 -6.83 -1.60 2.48
C THR A 31 -5.92 -0.39 2.22
N GLY A 32 -4.83 -0.25 2.96
CA GLY A 32 -3.99 0.96 2.96
C GLY A 32 -2.58 0.70 2.41
N SER A 33 -1.90 1.75 1.96
CA SER A 33 -0.50 1.70 1.53
C SER A 33 0.44 1.26 2.65
N ASN A 34 1.62 0.76 2.29
CA ASN A 34 2.67 0.28 3.20
C ASN A 34 2.29 -0.94 4.05
N LYS A 35 1.30 -1.72 3.61
CA LYS A 35 0.96 -3.02 4.19
C LYS A 35 1.74 -4.14 3.51
N ALA A 36 2.24 -5.08 4.30
CA ALA A 36 2.94 -6.25 3.80
C ALA A 36 1.93 -7.27 3.26
N VAL A 37 2.22 -7.82 2.09
CA VAL A 37 1.38 -8.80 1.40
C VAL A 37 2.23 -9.96 0.89
N LEU A 38 1.57 -11.10 0.65
CA LEU A 38 2.16 -12.25 -0.03
C LEU A 38 1.43 -12.44 -1.36
N LEU A 39 2.18 -12.56 -2.46
CA LEU A 39 1.60 -12.88 -3.76
C LEU A 39 1.30 -14.38 -3.81
N LEU A 40 0.08 -14.75 -4.22
CA LEU A 40 -0.38 -16.15 -4.20
C LEU A 40 -0.21 -16.87 -5.54
N GLN A 41 -0.09 -16.12 -6.64
CA GLN A 41 -0.12 -16.65 -8.00
C GLN A 41 0.82 -15.86 -8.93
N GLY A 42 1.14 -16.45 -10.10
CA GLY A 42 2.03 -15.86 -11.11
C GLY A 42 3.52 -16.10 -10.86
N GLN A 43 4.38 -15.43 -11.63
CA GLN A 43 5.84 -15.62 -11.60
C GLN A 43 6.46 -15.29 -10.22
N PHE A 44 5.86 -14.34 -9.50
CA PHE A 44 6.31 -13.90 -8.18
C PHE A 44 5.49 -14.51 -7.04
N ALA A 45 4.83 -15.65 -7.27
CA ALA A 45 4.12 -16.37 -6.21
C ALA A 45 5.04 -16.69 -5.02
N GLU A 46 4.46 -16.70 -3.82
CA GLU A 46 5.11 -16.97 -2.54
C GLU A 46 6.21 -15.96 -2.15
N ARG A 47 6.30 -14.84 -2.88
CA ARG A 47 7.18 -13.72 -2.54
C ARG A 47 6.45 -12.70 -1.69
N LYS A 48 7.16 -12.20 -0.67
CA LYS A 48 6.72 -11.08 0.16
C LYS A 48 6.90 -9.77 -0.58
N ALA A 49 5.94 -8.89 -0.39
CA ALA A 49 5.91 -7.58 -1.01
C ALA A 49 5.16 -6.56 -0.15
N VAL A 50 5.21 -5.30 -0.56
CA VAL A 50 4.55 -4.17 0.11
C VAL A 50 3.67 -3.44 -0.90
N ILE A 51 2.46 -3.05 -0.47
CA ILE A 51 1.56 -2.20 -1.26
C ILE A 51 2.14 -0.79 -1.33
N VAL A 52 2.38 -0.30 -2.55
CA VAL A 52 2.84 1.07 -2.80
C VAL A 52 1.65 1.98 -3.06
N THR A 53 0.77 1.57 -3.98
CA THR A 53 -0.38 2.37 -4.42
C THR A 53 -1.63 1.49 -4.51
N ALA A 54 -2.75 2.01 -4.04
CA ALA A 54 -4.07 1.38 -4.15
C ALA A 54 -4.86 2.03 -5.30
N PHE A 55 -5.46 1.21 -6.16
CA PHE A 55 -6.37 1.66 -7.22
C PHE A 55 -7.77 1.13 -6.92
N ASP A 56 -8.59 2.02 -6.39
CA ASP A 56 -9.94 1.70 -5.93
C ASP A 56 -11.02 1.91 -7.00
N GLU A 57 -10.76 2.84 -7.91
CA GLU A 57 -11.60 3.20 -9.04
C GLU A 57 -11.01 2.54 -10.29
N GLY A 58 -11.57 1.38 -10.67
CA GLY A 58 -11.01 0.53 -11.72
C GLY A 58 -10.88 1.26 -13.06
N THR A 59 -9.80 0.97 -13.79
CA THR A 59 -9.55 1.50 -15.13
C THR A 59 -10.26 0.65 -16.18
N ARG A 60 -10.47 1.18 -17.40
CA ARG A 60 -11.09 0.42 -18.50
C ARG A 60 -10.43 -0.93 -18.78
N ASP A 61 -9.11 -1.03 -18.59
CA ASP A 61 -8.34 -2.25 -18.81
C ASP A 61 -8.38 -3.22 -17.61
N GLN A 62 -8.67 -2.70 -16.41
CA GLN A 62 -8.72 -3.46 -15.15
C GLN A 62 -9.90 -2.96 -14.28
N PRO A 63 -11.12 -3.49 -14.50
CA PRO A 63 -12.34 -3.02 -13.83
C PRO A 63 -12.45 -3.45 -12.35
N TYR A 64 -11.42 -4.09 -11.80
CA TYR A 64 -11.37 -4.56 -10.42
C TYR A 64 -10.40 -3.71 -9.60
N ARG A 65 -10.59 -3.70 -8.27
CA ARG A 65 -9.61 -3.11 -7.36
C ARG A 65 -8.30 -3.86 -7.46
N HIS A 66 -7.24 -3.13 -7.73
CA HIS A 66 -5.91 -3.66 -7.89
C HIS A 66 -4.90 -2.76 -7.19
N TYR A 67 -3.73 -3.30 -6.93
CA TYR A 67 -2.69 -2.63 -6.15
C TYR A 67 -1.37 -2.70 -6.90
N LEU A 68 -0.64 -1.60 -6.92
CA LEU A 68 0.77 -1.62 -7.27
C LEU A 68 1.57 -2.11 -6.06
N VAL A 69 2.34 -3.17 -6.27
CA VAL A 69 3.06 -3.88 -5.22
C VAL A 69 4.54 -3.97 -5.58
N ALA A 70 5.41 -3.65 -4.62
CA ALA A 70 6.85 -3.79 -4.75
C ALA A 70 7.33 -4.95 -3.86
N GLY A 71 8.01 -5.93 -4.45
CA GLY A 71 8.40 -7.16 -3.76
C GLY A 71 9.83 -7.59 -4.04
N VAL A 72 10.28 -8.58 -3.28
CA VAL A 72 11.63 -9.15 -3.43
C VAL A 72 11.54 -10.47 -4.20
N SER A 73 12.18 -10.53 -5.37
CA SER A 73 12.17 -11.74 -6.22
C SER A 73 12.96 -12.90 -5.59
N LYS A 74 14.17 -12.62 -5.08
CA LYS A 74 15.01 -13.60 -4.37
C LYS A 74 15.28 -13.12 -2.97
N TYR A 75 14.92 -13.92 -1.98
CA TYR A 75 15.19 -13.59 -0.59
C TYR A 75 16.71 -13.45 -0.34
N PRO A 76 17.13 -12.49 0.49
CA PRO A 76 18.53 -12.32 0.84
C PRO A 76 19.04 -13.59 1.52
N SER A 77 20.21 -14.06 1.10
CA SER A 77 20.89 -15.19 1.74
C SER A 77 21.35 -14.79 3.13
N LYS A 78 21.37 -15.77 4.04
CA LYS A 78 21.96 -15.58 5.37
C LYS A 78 23.44 -15.20 5.20
N VAL A 79 23.83 -14.08 5.80
CA VAL A 79 25.24 -13.72 5.98
C VAL A 79 25.73 -14.49 7.20
N ILE A 80 26.82 -15.25 7.05
CA ILE A 80 27.50 -15.97 8.14
C ILE A 80 28.55 -15.04 8.76
#